data_AF-C9KIN4-F1
#
_entry.id   AF-C9KIN4-F1
#
_cell.length_a   1.000
_cell.length_b   1.000
_cell.length_c   1.000
_cell.angle_alpha   90.00
_cell.angle_beta   90.00
_cell.angle_gamma   90.00
#
_symmetry.space_group_name_H-M   'P 1'
#
loop_
_entity.id
_entity.type
_entity.pdbx_description
1 polymer ?
#
loop_
_entity_poly.entity_id
_entity_poly.type
_entity_poly.pdbx_seq_one_letter_code
_entity_poly.pdbx_strand_id
1 'polypeptide(L)'
;MALLQDLIKQIDDPDLRDRILREVDKMSKQKKFGLVFEEHLPECTPLYDVKIKKGSKVSLKAGKVDDIYIVRSIDGETATCEHRQDHNIEEFKMDDLVAVAEFGEPIYPYLKPVDSVCNAPDSDLWHTLIEADNYHALQLLEYLYAEKVDCIYIDPPYNTGARDWKYNNDYVDSSDQYRHSKWLSFMEKRLKLAKKLLNPENSVLIVTIDEKEYAH
;
A
#
# COMPACT_ATOMS: atom_id res chain seq x y z
N MET A 1 6.48 15.97 -7.21
CA MET A 1 5.60 16.29 -8.35
C MET A 1 4.52 15.23 -8.53
N ALA A 2 4.81 13.97 -8.20
CA ALA A 2 3.90 12.82 -8.09
C ALA A 2 2.57 13.13 -7.38
N LEU A 3 2.60 13.51 -6.11
CA LEU A 3 1.40 13.91 -5.36
C LEU A 3 0.58 15.00 -6.07
N LEU A 4 1.27 15.96 -6.68
CA LEU A 4 0.61 17.04 -7.42
C LEU A 4 -0.08 16.50 -8.68
N GLN A 5 0.56 15.59 -9.42
CA GLN A 5 -0.04 14.91 -10.58
C GLN A 5 -1.25 14.07 -10.18
N ASP A 6 -1.19 13.35 -9.05
CA ASP A 6 -2.30 12.54 -8.57
C ASP A 6 -3.49 13.40 -8.11
N LEU A 7 -3.24 14.53 -7.45
CA LEU A 7 -4.27 15.52 -7.13
C LEU A 7 -4.88 16.15 -8.39
N ILE A 8 -4.08 16.38 -9.45
CA ILE A 8 -4.58 16.93 -10.71
C ILE A 8 -5.48 15.94 -11.45
N LYS A 9 -5.19 14.63 -11.37
CA LYS A 9 -6.08 13.60 -11.93
C LYS A 9 -7.47 13.59 -11.29
N GLN A 10 -7.60 14.07 -10.05
CA GLN A 10 -8.87 14.17 -9.33
C GLN A 10 -9.69 15.41 -9.72
N ILE A 11 -9.22 16.24 -10.66
CA ILE A 11 -9.94 17.42 -11.14
C ILE A 11 -10.95 16.99 -12.21
N ASP A 12 -12.24 17.23 -11.93
CA ASP A 12 -13.37 16.91 -12.81
C ASP A 12 -13.36 17.76 -14.10
N ASP A 13 -12.95 19.03 -14.01
CA ASP A 13 -12.87 19.96 -15.15
C ASP A 13 -11.64 19.64 -16.03
N PRO A 14 -11.84 19.15 -17.27
CA PRO A 14 -10.75 18.75 -18.15
C PRO A 14 -9.88 19.93 -18.61
N ASP A 15 -10.46 21.12 -18.80
CA ASP A 15 -9.70 22.31 -19.23
C ASP A 15 -8.81 22.84 -18.10
N LEU A 16 -9.34 22.83 -16.86
CA LEU A 16 -8.56 23.21 -15.68
C LEU A 16 -7.44 22.19 -15.42
N ARG A 17 -7.75 20.89 -15.51
CA ARG A 17 -6.79 19.79 -15.37
C ARG A 17 -5.63 19.94 -16.34
N ASP A 18 -5.92 20.17 -17.63
CA ASP A 18 -4.89 20.32 -18.66
C ASP A 18 -4.02 21.57 -18.47
N ARG A 19 -4.62 22.68 -18.03
CA ARG A 19 -3.87 23.91 -17.74
C ARG A 19 -2.91 23.73 -16.57
N ILE A 20 -3.36 23.10 -15.49
CA ILE A 20 -2.51 22.83 -14.33
C ILE A 20 -1.42 21.82 -14.69
N LEU A 21 -1.74 20.76 -15.43
CA LEU A 21 -0.75 19.79 -15.94
C LEU A 21 0.39 20.48 -16.70
N ARG A 22 0.08 21.43 -17.59
CA ARG A 22 1.11 22.16 -18.35
C ARG A 22 2.03 23.01 -17.48
N GLU A 23 1.49 23.70 -16.48
CA GLU A 23 2.31 24.53 -15.57
C GLU A 23 3.20 23.66 -14.67
N VAL A 24 2.68 22.51 -14.22
CA VAL A 24 3.41 21.54 -13.42
C VAL A 24 4.52 20.87 -14.25
N ASP A 25 4.24 20.51 -15.50
CA ASP A 25 5.24 19.97 -16.42
C ASP A 25 6.39 20.95 -16.66
N LYS A 26 6.08 22.26 -16.84
CA LYS A 26 7.10 23.32 -16.93
C LYS A 26 7.97 23.42 -15.67
N MET A 27 7.36 23.32 -14.48
CA MET A 27 8.10 23.34 -13.22
C MET A 27 8.97 22.09 -13.04
N SER A 28 8.52 20.92 -13.50
CA SER A 28 9.27 19.66 -13.39
C SER A 28 10.55 19.67 -14.23
N LYS A 29 10.53 20.40 -15.35
CA LYS A 29 11.67 20.52 -16.29
C LYS A 29 12.83 21.35 -15.75
N GLN A 30 12.62 22.12 -14.67
CA GLN A 30 13.72 22.76 -13.94
C GLN A 30 14.43 21.72 -13.06
N LYS A 31 15.35 20.97 -13.67
CA LYS A 31 16.13 19.93 -13.00
C LYS A 31 16.88 20.48 -11.78
N LYS A 32 16.62 19.91 -10.61
CA LYS A 32 17.59 19.90 -9.51
C LYS A 32 18.49 18.67 -9.70
N PHE A 33 19.80 18.87 -9.62
CA PHE A 33 20.76 17.76 -9.60
C PHE A 33 20.62 17.01 -8.27
N GLY A 34 20.52 15.67 -8.30
CA GLY A 34 20.40 14.80 -7.13
C GLY A 34 19.30 13.75 -7.28
N LEU A 35 19.15 12.87 -6.28
CA LEU A 35 18.04 11.91 -6.20
C LEU A 35 16.73 12.69 -5.98
N VAL A 36 15.85 12.70 -6.98
CA VAL A 36 14.54 13.36 -6.89
C VAL A 36 13.56 12.36 -6.27
N PHE A 37 13.59 12.25 -4.94
CA PHE A 37 12.56 11.52 -4.22
C PHE A 37 11.23 12.27 -4.31
N GLU A 38 10.21 11.58 -4.79
CA GLU A 38 8.85 12.09 -4.80
C GLU A 38 7.96 11.10 -4.05
N GLU A 39 7.21 11.58 -3.09
CA GLU A 39 6.25 10.74 -2.37
C GLU A 39 5.13 10.35 -3.35
N HIS A 40 4.98 9.04 -3.57
CA HIS A 40 3.92 8.49 -4.41
C HIS A 40 2.81 7.86 -3.56
N LEU A 41 1.57 8.12 -3.98
CA LEU A 41 0.35 7.52 -3.43
C LEU A 41 -0.46 7.00 -4.62
N PRO A 42 -0.77 5.70 -4.67
CA PRO A 42 -1.81 5.19 -3.79
C PRO A 42 -1.54 3.76 -3.30
N GLU A 43 -1.29 3.58 -2.01
CA GLU A 43 -1.50 2.28 -1.38
C GLU A 43 -3.00 2.16 -1.09
N CYS A 44 -3.75 1.51 -1.99
CA CYS A 44 -5.11 1.09 -1.69
C CYS A 44 -5.04 -0.24 -0.95
N THR A 45 -5.62 -0.31 0.24
CA THR A 45 -5.63 -1.54 1.04
C THR A 45 -6.98 -2.23 0.88
N PRO A 46 -7.03 -3.47 0.35
CA PRO A 46 -8.26 -4.25 0.32
C PRO A 46 -8.63 -4.70 1.73
N LEU A 47 -9.88 -4.52 2.11
CA LEU A 47 -10.43 -4.79 3.43
C LEU A 47 -11.44 -5.95 3.34
N TYR A 48 -10.94 -7.18 3.30
CA TYR A 48 -11.74 -8.39 3.08
C TYR A 48 -12.86 -8.62 4.10
N ASP A 49 -12.63 -8.25 5.36
CA ASP A 49 -13.61 -8.42 6.44
C ASP A 49 -14.59 -7.25 6.59
N VAL A 50 -14.42 -6.18 5.82
CA VAL A 50 -15.27 -4.99 5.91
C VAL A 50 -16.51 -5.17 5.05
N LYS A 51 -17.68 -5.11 5.71
CA LYS A 51 -18.97 -5.19 5.03
C LYS A 51 -19.15 -4.03 4.04
N ILE A 52 -19.46 -4.39 2.80
CA ILE A 52 -19.81 -3.44 1.75
C ILE A 52 -21.21 -2.88 2.02
N LYS A 53 -21.32 -1.55 1.95
CA LYS A 53 -22.57 -0.80 2.12
C LYS A 53 -22.68 0.27 1.03
N LYS A 54 -23.86 0.85 0.87
CA LYS A 54 -24.03 2.04 0.03
C LYS A 54 -23.04 3.14 0.46
N GLY A 55 -22.31 3.68 -0.51
CA GLY A 55 -21.24 4.66 -0.31
C GLY A 55 -19.86 4.07 -0.01
N SER A 56 -19.74 2.74 0.14
CA SER A 56 -18.43 2.10 0.24
C SER A 56 -17.63 2.31 -1.04
N LYS A 57 -16.32 2.52 -0.89
CA LYS A 57 -15.35 2.39 -1.98
C LYS A 57 -14.99 0.91 -2.11
N VAL A 58 -15.02 0.40 -3.32
CA VAL A 58 -14.79 -1.02 -3.63
C VAL A 58 -13.89 -1.17 -4.86
N SER A 59 -13.23 -2.31 -4.96
CA SER A 59 -12.51 -2.78 -6.14
C SER A 59 -12.91 -4.24 -6.43
N LEU A 60 -12.67 -4.72 -7.63
CA LEU A 60 -12.84 -6.12 -8.00
C LEU A 60 -11.71 -6.97 -7.41
N LYS A 61 -12.05 -8.08 -6.74
CA LYS A 61 -11.07 -9.02 -6.15
C LYS A 61 -10.07 -9.59 -7.17
N ALA A 62 -10.49 -9.77 -8.41
CA ALA A 62 -9.66 -10.26 -9.51
C ALA A 62 -9.02 -9.14 -10.37
N GLY A 63 -9.32 -7.87 -10.06
CA GLY A 63 -8.88 -6.69 -10.80
C GLY A 63 -7.67 -6.00 -10.16
N LYS A 64 -7.40 -4.77 -10.62
CA LYS A 64 -6.41 -3.91 -9.97
C LYS A 64 -7.05 -3.23 -8.77
N VAL A 65 -6.33 -3.19 -7.65
CA VAL A 65 -6.85 -2.63 -6.38
C VAL A 65 -7.03 -1.11 -6.45
N ASP A 66 -6.29 -0.43 -7.34
CA ASP A 66 -6.41 1.02 -7.59
C ASP A 66 -7.56 1.38 -8.54
N ASP A 67 -8.26 0.39 -9.09
CA ASP A 67 -9.47 0.55 -9.89
C ASP A 67 -10.71 0.63 -8.97
N ILE A 68 -11.11 1.86 -8.64
CA ILE A 68 -12.04 2.15 -7.54
C ILE A 68 -13.44 2.46 -8.08
N TYR A 69 -14.43 1.82 -7.47
CA TYR A 69 -15.84 2.10 -7.66
C TYR A 69 -16.51 2.54 -6.35
N ILE A 70 -17.59 3.30 -6.45
CA ILE A 70 -18.43 3.73 -5.33
C ILE A 70 -19.77 3.02 -5.40
N VAL A 71 -20.14 2.31 -4.35
CA VAL A 71 -21.42 1.58 -4.29
C VAL A 71 -22.60 2.56 -4.21
N ARG A 72 -23.50 2.52 -5.19
CA ARG A 72 -24.71 3.37 -5.25
C ARG A 72 -25.94 2.70 -4.67
N SER A 73 -26.12 1.41 -4.93
CA SER A 73 -27.20 0.58 -4.40
C SER A 73 -26.75 -0.87 -4.26
N ILE A 74 -27.43 -1.61 -3.40
CA ILE A 74 -27.21 -3.04 -3.16
C ILE A 74 -28.58 -3.70 -3.24
N ASP A 75 -28.72 -4.66 -4.15
CA ASP A 75 -29.95 -5.39 -4.41
C ASP A 75 -29.69 -6.90 -4.25
N GLY A 76 -29.75 -7.36 -3.00
CA GLY A 76 -29.47 -8.76 -2.67
C GLY A 76 -27.99 -9.10 -2.85
N GLU A 77 -27.68 -9.90 -3.88
CA GLU A 77 -26.33 -10.39 -4.19
C GLU A 77 -25.57 -9.52 -5.19
N THR A 78 -26.20 -8.45 -5.71
CA THR A 78 -25.56 -7.52 -6.64
C THR A 78 -25.46 -6.11 -6.06
N ALA A 79 -24.44 -5.39 -6.49
CA ALA A 79 -24.26 -3.97 -6.18
C ALA A 79 -24.08 -3.17 -7.47
N THR A 80 -24.87 -2.12 -7.59
CA THR A 80 -24.68 -1.10 -8.63
C THR A 80 -23.59 -0.15 -8.16
N CYS A 81 -22.52 -0.07 -8.93
CA CYS A 81 -21.30 0.62 -8.58
C CYS A 81 -20.98 1.67 -9.66
N GLU A 82 -20.56 2.85 -9.24
CA GLU A 82 -20.11 3.89 -10.16
C GLU A 82 -18.58 3.95 -10.15
N HIS A 83 -17.97 3.79 -11.31
CA HIS A 83 -16.54 3.90 -11.47
C HIS A 83 -16.08 5.34 -11.23
N ARG A 84 -14.99 5.49 -10.46
CA ARG A 84 -14.59 6.81 -9.95
C ARG A 84 -14.07 7.76 -11.02
N GLN A 85 -13.43 7.26 -12.09
CA GLN A 85 -12.76 8.13 -13.06
C GLN A 85 -13.65 8.60 -14.22
N ASP A 86 -14.53 7.73 -14.70
CA ASP A 86 -15.36 7.99 -15.88
C ASP A 86 -16.86 8.05 -15.55
N HIS A 87 -17.24 7.83 -14.28
CA HIS A 87 -18.62 7.81 -13.80
C HIS A 87 -19.50 6.75 -14.47
N ASN A 88 -18.90 5.73 -15.09
CA ASN A 88 -19.65 4.62 -15.64
C ASN A 88 -20.31 3.81 -14.53
N ILE A 89 -21.57 3.43 -14.75
CA ILE A 89 -22.35 2.64 -13.80
C ILE A 89 -22.35 1.19 -14.28
N GLU A 90 -21.87 0.31 -13.42
CA GLU A 90 -21.77 -1.13 -13.67
C GLU A 90 -22.37 -1.91 -12.51
N GLU A 91 -22.84 -3.13 -12.80
CA GLU A 91 -23.34 -4.04 -11.79
C GLU A 91 -22.36 -5.17 -11.57
N PHE A 92 -22.01 -5.39 -10.31
CA PHE A 92 -21.11 -6.46 -9.89
C PHE A 92 -21.79 -7.35 -8.86
N LYS A 93 -21.36 -8.62 -8.81
CA LYS A 93 -21.74 -9.50 -7.69
C LYS A 93 -20.99 -9.05 -6.44
N MET A 94 -21.67 -9.09 -5.30
CA MET A 94 -21.08 -8.75 -4.00
C MET A 94 -19.86 -9.62 -3.68
N ASP A 95 -19.87 -10.89 -4.11
CA ASP A 95 -18.75 -11.82 -3.92
C ASP A 95 -17.51 -11.46 -4.74
N ASP A 96 -17.65 -10.69 -5.82
CA ASP A 96 -16.55 -10.24 -6.66
C ASP A 96 -15.93 -8.92 -6.17
N LEU A 97 -16.60 -8.24 -5.23
CA LEU A 97 -16.18 -6.95 -4.70
C LEU A 97 -15.43 -7.09 -3.37
N VAL A 98 -14.47 -6.20 -3.15
CA VAL A 98 -13.81 -5.99 -1.87
C VAL A 98 -13.84 -4.51 -1.51
N ALA A 99 -14.12 -4.19 -0.25
CA ALA A 99 -14.01 -2.82 0.22
C ALA A 99 -12.54 -2.37 0.15
N VAL A 100 -12.30 -1.13 -0.24
CA VAL A 100 -10.94 -0.56 -0.27
C VAL A 100 -10.88 0.66 0.62
N ALA A 101 -9.79 0.79 1.35
CA ALA A 101 -9.42 2.04 2.00
C ALA A 101 -8.29 2.69 1.20
N GLU A 102 -8.47 3.99 0.96
CA GLU A 102 -7.43 4.81 0.33
C GLU A 102 -6.44 5.31 1.38
N PHE A 103 -5.23 5.63 0.92
CA PHE A 103 -4.22 6.21 1.79
C PHE A 103 -4.73 7.51 2.46
N GLY A 104 -4.48 7.62 3.77
CA GLY A 104 -4.95 8.73 4.60
C GLY A 104 -6.31 8.49 5.23
N GLU A 105 -7.08 7.50 4.76
CA GLU A 105 -8.24 7.03 5.49
C GLU A 105 -7.81 6.28 6.75
N PRO A 106 -8.44 6.54 7.91
CA PRO A 106 -8.09 5.86 9.14
C PRO A 106 -8.48 4.38 9.05
N ILE A 107 -7.47 3.50 9.15
CA ILE A 107 -7.64 2.07 9.29
C ILE A 107 -7.28 1.71 10.73
N TYR A 108 -8.17 1.00 11.41
CA TYR A 108 -7.98 0.53 12.78
C TYR A 108 -7.78 -0.99 12.75
N PRO A 109 -6.53 -1.47 12.62
CA PRO A 109 -6.27 -2.90 12.60
C PRO A 109 -6.54 -3.51 13.98
N TYR A 110 -6.98 -4.77 13.98
CA TYR A 110 -7.07 -5.60 15.17
C TYR A 110 -6.56 -7.00 14.85
N LEU A 111 -6.11 -7.74 15.87
CA LEU A 111 -5.72 -9.14 15.70
C LEU A 111 -6.90 -10.05 15.99
N LYS A 112 -7.15 -10.97 15.07
CA LYS A 112 -8.06 -12.09 15.25
C LYS A 112 -7.24 -13.37 15.33
N PRO A 113 -7.32 -14.17 16.41
CA PRO A 113 -6.70 -15.48 16.46
C PRO A 113 -7.27 -16.36 15.34
N VAL A 114 -6.40 -16.92 14.51
CA VAL A 114 -6.77 -17.82 13.41
C VAL A 114 -6.49 -19.27 13.81
N ASP A 115 -5.29 -19.55 14.29
CA ASP A 115 -4.85 -20.88 14.70
C ASP A 115 -3.73 -20.81 15.76
N SER A 116 -3.36 -21.95 16.33
CA SER A 116 -2.27 -22.10 17.28
C SER A 116 -1.59 -23.45 17.11
N VAL A 117 -0.27 -23.48 17.23
CA VAL A 117 0.53 -24.71 17.21
C VAL A 117 1.14 -24.91 18.59
N CYS A 118 1.17 -26.15 19.06
CA CYS A 118 1.81 -26.46 20.34
C CYS A 118 3.32 -26.21 20.26
N ASN A 119 3.85 -25.54 21.29
CA ASN A 119 5.30 -25.46 21.51
C ASN A 119 5.88 -26.87 21.76
N ALA A 120 7.20 -26.99 21.58
CA ALA A 120 7.91 -28.19 22.01
C ALA A 120 7.67 -28.45 23.52
N PRO A 121 7.61 -29.72 23.97
CA PRO A 121 7.56 -30.03 25.39
C PRO A 121 8.69 -29.32 26.12
N ASP A 122 8.37 -28.63 27.21
CA ASP A 122 9.30 -27.85 28.05
C ASP A 122 9.90 -26.57 27.44
N SER A 123 9.33 -26.05 26.34
CA SER A 123 9.71 -24.74 25.77
C SER A 123 8.86 -23.60 26.33
N ASP A 124 9.52 -22.56 26.85
CA ASP A 124 8.92 -21.29 27.28
C ASP A 124 8.85 -20.23 26.16
N LEU A 125 9.41 -20.52 24.98
CA LEU A 125 9.37 -19.64 23.82
C LEU A 125 7.95 -19.49 23.27
N TRP A 126 7.59 -18.27 22.86
CA TRP A 126 6.32 -17.96 22.20
C TRP A 126 6.59 -17.38 20.82
N HIS A 127 5.87 -17.89 19.82
CA HIS A 127 5.96 -17.44 18.44
C HIS A 127 4.58 -17.01 17.96
N THR A 128 4.56 -15.93 17.18
CA THR A 128 3.33 -15.39 16.59
C THR A 128 3.52 -15.21 15.10
N LEU A 129 2.58 -15.73 14.31
CA LEU A 129 2.48 -15.45 12.88
C LEU A 129 1.33 -14.45 12.68
N ILE A 130 1.58 -13.37 11.94
CA ILE A 130 0.58 -12.35 11.62
C ILE A 130 0.39 -12.34 10.10
N GLU A 131 -0.84 -12.60 9.65
CA GLU A 131 -1.25 -12.45 8.25
C GLU A 131 -1.88 -11.07 8.06
N ALA A 132 -1.15 -10.14 7.43
CA ALA A 132 -1.61 -8.79 7.14
C ALA A 132 -0.68 -8.08 6.14
N ASP A 133 -1.08 -6.92 5.63
CA ASP A 133 -0.11 -5.95 5.10
C ASP A 133 0.83 -5.54 6.25
N ASN A 134 2.13 -5.68 6.01
CA ASN A 134 3.16 -5.43 7.01
C ASN A 134 3.15 -3.97 7.51
N TYR A 135 2.71 -2.99 6.73
CA TYR A 135 2.57 -1.61 7.21
C TYR A 135 1.57 -1.52 8.37
N HIS A 136 0.37 -2.08 8.21
CA HIS A 136 -0.65 -2.08 9.27
C HIS A 136 -0.29 -3.00 10.45
N ALA A 137 0.37 -4.13 10.18
CA ALA A 137 0.90 -4.99 11.24
C ALA A 137 1.93 -4.25 12.10
N LEU A 138 2.86 -3.53 11.49
CA LEU A 138 3.88 -2.75 12.20
C LEU A 138 3.25 -1.59 12.99
N GLN A 139 2.23 -0.91 12.45
CA GLN A 139 1.48 0.11 13.20
C GLN A 139 0.84 -0.45 14.47
N LEU A 140 0.25 -1.64 14.39
CA LEU A 140 -0.33 -2.30 15.55
C LEU A 140 0.76 -2.72 16.56
N LEU A 141 1.85 -3.32 16.07
CA LEU A 141 2.96 -3.74 16.91
C LEU A 141 3.64 -2.55 17.60
N GLU A 142 3.69 -1.37 16.97
CA GLU A 142 4.24 -0.14 17.58
C GLU A 142 3.58 0.14 18.93
N TYR A 143 2.26 -0.04 19.02
CA TYR A 143 1.52 0.21 20.27
C TYR A 143 1.92 -0.72 21.42
N LEU A 144 2.27 -1.97 21.13
CA LEU A 144 2.51 -3.02 22.14
C LEU A 144 4.00 -3.28 22.39
N TYR A 145 4.84 -3.08 21.37
CA TYR A 145 6.23 -3.55 21.28
C TYR A 145 7.23 -2.47 20.86
N ALA A 146 6.89 -1.18 20.95
CA ALA A 146 7.85 -0.09 20.78
C ALA A 146 9.10 -0.33 21.64
N GLU A 147 10.28 -0.19 21.02
CA GLU A 147 11.60 -0.35 21.63
C GLU A 147 11.90 -1.74 22.23
N LYS A 148 11.13 -2.78 21.91
CA LYS A 148 11.28 -4.14 22.47
C LYS A 148 11.89 -5.17 21.52
N VAL A 149 12.17 -4.79 20.27
CA VAL A 149 12.65 -5.73 19.25
C VAL A 149 14.17 -5.63 19.13
N ASP A 150 14.87 -6.72 19.41
CA ASP A 150 16.34 -6.76 19.34
C ASP A 150 16.87 -7.03 17.92
N CYS A 151 16.06 -7.67 17.06
CA CYS A 151 16.46 -8.00 15.70
C CYS A 151 15.27 -7.94 14.74
N ILE A 152 15.45 -7.23 13.63
CA ILE A 152 14.53 -7.26 12.48
C ILE A 152 15.33 -7.72 11.26
N TYR A 153 14.83 -8.76 10.59
CA TYR A 153 15.34 -9.23 9.32
C TYR A 153 14.24 -9.10 8.26
N ILE A 154 14.53 -8.42 7.15
CA ILE A 154 13.58 -8.29 6.04
C ILE A 154 14.26 -8.55 4.68
N ASP A 155 13.48 -9.15 3.79
CA ASP A 155 13.83 -9.41 2.40
C ASP A 155 12.77 -8.77 1.47
N PRO A 156 12.81 -7.43 1.30
CA PRO A 156 11.84 -6.70 0.49
C PRO A 156 11.95 -7.03 -1.00
N PRO A 157 10.94 -6.72 -1.83
CA PRO A 157 11.01 -6.93 -3.27
C PRO A 157 12.11 -6.06 -3.90
N TYR A 158 12.96 -6.63 -4.75
CA TYR A 158 14.13 -5.94 -5.35
C TYR A 158 13.82 -5.10 -6.59
N ASN A 159 12.54 -4.94 -6.94
CA ASN A 159 12.10 -4.11 -8.08
C ASN A 159 12.77 -4.47 -9.41
N THR A 160 13.11 -5.76 -9.60
CA THR A 160 13.94 -6.24 -10.71
C THR A 160 13.21 -6.25 -12.05
N GLY A 161 11.88 -6.14 -12.05
CA GLY A 161 11.01 -6.37 -13.21
C GLY A 161 10.80 -7.84 -13.56
N ALA A 162 11.38 -8.78 -12.80
CA ALA A 162 11.24 -10.22 -13.04
C ALA A 162 9.87 -10.72 -12.54
N ARG A 163 9.12 -11.42 -13.39
CA ARG A 163 7.80 -12.03 -13.08
C ARG A 163 7.95 -13.34 -12.31
N ASP A 164 8.69 -13.30 -11.22
CA ASP A 164 8.92 -14.49 -10.41
C ASP A 164 7.79 -14.58 -9.38
N TRP A 165 7.09 -15.73 -9.39
CA TRP A 165 5.92 -16.11 -8.58
C TRP A 165 5.96 -15.80 -7.07
N LYS A 166 7.12 -15.41 -6.54
CA LYS A 166 7.39 -15.24 -5.11
C LYS A 166 7.08 -13.82 -4.59
N TYR A 167 7.01 -12.82 -5.46
CA TYR A 167 6.75 -11.43 -5.09
C TYR A 167 5.90 -10.72 -6.15
N ASN A 168 5.04 -9.78 -5.73
CA ASN A 168 4.43 -8.84 -6.67
C ASN A 168 5.49 -7.81 -7.11
N ASN A 169 6.38 -8.25 -8.02
CA ASN A 169 7.46 -7.44 -8.60
C ASN A 169 6.95 -6.40 -9.63
N ASP A 170 5.64 -6.25 -9.75
CA ASP A 170 4.96 -5.24 -10.58
C ASP A 170 4.34 -4.12 -9.71
N TYR A 171 4.91 -3.88 -8.51
CA TYR A 171 4.50 -2.75 -7.67
C TYR A 171 4.65 -1.42 -8.42
N VAL A 172 5.56 -1.37 -9.40
CA VAL A 172 5.71 -0.24 -10.30
C VAL A 172 6.08 -0.71 -11.71
N ASP A 173 5.32 -0.22 -12.69
CA ASP A 173 5.57 -0.49 -14.11
C ASP A 173 7.00 -0.08 -14.50
N SER A 174 7.69 -0.93 -15.26
CA SER A 174 9.02 -0.68 -15.81
C SER A 174 9.14 0.58 -16.68
N SER A 175 8.02 1.05 -17.24
CA SER A 175 7.92 2.28 -18.03
C SER A 175 7.69 3.54 -17.18
N ASP A 176 7.48 3.38 -15.86
CA ASP A 176 7.25 4.49 -14.95
C ASP A 176 8.57 5.21 -14.61
N GLN A 177 8.64 6.49 -14.98
CA GLN A 177 9.79 7.34 -14.70
C GLN A 177 10.08 7.51 -13.21
N TYR A 178 9.13 7.16 -12.33
CA TYR A 178 9.22 7.31 -10.89
C TYR A 178 9.33 6.00 -10.11
N ARG A 179 9.72 4.91 -10.78
CA ARG A 179 9.84 3.59 -10.18
C ARG A 179 10.58 3.54 -8.85
N HIS A 180 11.74 4.17 -8.76
CA HIS A 180 12.55 4.17 -7.55
C HIS A 180 11.90 5.02 -6.44
N SER A 181 11.28 6.15 -6.77
CA SER A 181 10.56 6.99 -5.80
C SER A 181 9.34 6.28 -5.20
N LYS A 182 8.62 5.48 -6.00
CA LYS A 182 7.53 4.62 -5.52
C LYS A 182 8.01 3.52 -4.58
N TRP A 183 9.10 2.83 -4.92
CA TRP A 183 9.70 1.81 -4.07
C TRP A 183 10.23 2.40 -2.75
N LEU A 184 10.93 3.53 -2.83
CA LEU A 184 11.40 4.26 -1.65
C LEU A 184 10.23 4.72 -0.77
N SER A 185 9.13 5.21 -1.36
CA SER A 185 7.93 5.61 -0.60
C SER A 185 7.31 4.42 0.13
N PHE A 186 7.26 3.25 -0.52
CA PHE A 186 6.77 2.00 0.06
C PHE A 186 7.66 1.54 1.24
N MET A 187 8.98 1.55 1.05
CA MET A 187 9.95 1.11 2.06
C MET A 187 10.05 2.09 3.23
N GLU A 188 10.10 3.39 2.97
CA GLU A 188 10.32 4.43 3.97
C GLU A 188 9.27 4.35 5.09
N LYS A 189 7.99 4.20 4.74
CA LYS A 189 6.90 4.08 5.71
C LYS A 189 7.09 2.89 6.66
N ARG A 190 7.48 1.75 6.11
CA ARG A 190 7.70 0.49 6.86
C ARG A 190 8.96 0.57 7.71
N LEU A 191 10.05 1.08 7.16
CA LEU A 191 11.32 1.26 7.88
C LEU A 191 11.21 2.27 9.02
N LYS A 192 10.42 3.35 8.86
CA LYS A 192 10.12 4.30 9.93
C LYS A 192 9.41 3.62 11.10
N LEU A 193 8.44 2.74 10.84
CA LEU A 193 7.76 1.98 11.89
C LEU A 193 8.68 0.92 12.51
N ALA A 194 9.43 0.17 11.69
CA ALA A 194 10.41 -0.81 12.16
C ALA A 194 11.43 -0.19 13.12
N LYS A 195 11.93 1.02 12.81
CA LYS A 195 12.84 1.75 13.69
C LYS A 195 12.28 2.02 15.08
N LYS A 196 10.98 2.28 15.21
CA LYS A 196 10.33 2.53 16.51
C LYS A 196 10.17 1.26 17.33
N LEU A 197 10.13 0.10 16.69
CA LEU A 197 10.07 -1.20 17.36
C LEU A 197 11.43 -1.62 17.92
N LEU A 198 12.51 -1.21 17.26
CA LEU A 198 13.86 -1.60 17.62
C LEU A 198 14.29 -1.03 18.97
N ASN A 199 14.88 -1.89 19.80
CA ASN A 199 15.52 -1.50 21.05
C ASN A 199 16.66 -0.48 20.76
N PRO A 200 16.65 0.72 21.36
CA PRO A 200 17.60 1.77 21.03
C PRO A 200 19.04 1.47 21.48
N GLU A 201 19.22 0.59 22.46
CA GLU A 201 20.53 0.33 23.08
C GLU A 201 21.30 -0.81 22.38
N ASN A 202 20.61 -1.89 22.03
CA ASN A 202 21.25 -3.08 21.46
C ASN A 202 20.30 -3.81 20.53
N SER A 203 20.18 -3.32 19.30
CA SER A 203 19.40 -3.98 18.26
C SER A 203 20.05 -3.89 16.89
N VAL A 204 19.56 -4.72 15.97
CA VAL A 204 20.00 -4.71 14.58
C VAL A 204 18.81 -4.77 13.62
N LEU A 205 18.89 -3.99 12.55
CA LEU A 205 18.03 -4.09 11.38
C LEU A 205 18.86 -4.60 10.21
N ILE A 206 18.48 -5.77 9.69
CA ILE A 206 19.12 -6.42 8.55
C ILE A 206 18.14 -6.36 7.39
N VAL A 207 18.56 -5.72 6.30
CA VAL A 207 17.79 -5.60 5.06
C VAL A 207 18.61 -6.23 3.95
N THR A 208 18.07 -7.27 3.31
CA THR A 208 18.67 -7.82 2.09
C THR A 208 18.21 -7.02 0.88
N ILE A 209 19.16 -6.66 0.02
CA ILE A 209 18.91 -5.84 -1.18
C ILE A 209 19.88 -6.24 -2.28
N ASP A 210 19.45 -6.12 -3.54
CA ASP A 210 20.31 -6.30 -4.70
C ASP A 210 20.93 -4.98 -5.17
N GLU A 211 21.74 -5.05 -6.21
CA GLU A 211 22.43 -3.92 -6.82
C GLU A 211 21.51 -2.84 -7.43
N LYS A 212 20.22 -3.14 -7.67
CA LYS A 212 19.28 -2.19 -8.31
C LYS A 212 18.77 -1.15 -7.34
N GLU A 213 18.62 -1.50 -6.07
CA GLU A 213 18.12 -0.59 -5.03
C GLU A 213 19.18 -0.27 -3.96
N TYR A 214 20.37 -0.89 -4.00
CA TYR A 214 21.45 -0.65 -3.02
C TYR A 214 21.88 0.83 -2.87
N ALA A 215 21.85 1.60 -3.97
CA ALA A 215 22.33 2.98 -4.00
C ALA A 215 21.22 4.03 -3.76
N HIS A 216 19.98 3.59 -3.53
CA HIS A 216 18.78 4.43 -3.39
C HIS A 216 18.31 4.47 -1.94
#